data_AF-A0A7V9JXT3-F1
#
_entry.id   AF-A0A7V9JXT3-F1
#
_cell.length_a   1.000
_cell.length_b   1.000
_cell.length_c   1.000
_cell.angle_alpha   90.00
_cell.angle_beta   90.00
_cell.angle_gamma   90.00
#
_symmetry.space_group_name_H-M   'P 1'
#
loop_
_entity.id
_entity.type
_entity.pdbx_description
1 polymer ?
#
loop_
_entity_poly.entity_id
_entity_poly.type
_entity_poly.pdbx_seq_one_letter_code
_entity_poly.pdbx_strand_id
1 'polypeptide(L)' 'VVAAAGPDVIAGRVVAARYLGTALAVSVEIAGGTRLELTAPPTTTVAVGAPVHLHLPPEACAVISD' A
#
# COMPACT_ATOMS: atom_id res chain seq x y z
N VAL A 1 -8.03 4.06 16.55
CA VAL A 1 -9.28 3.63 15.88
C VAL A 1 -9.01 3.69 14.39
N VAL A 2 -8.93 2.54 13.72
CA VAL A 2 -8.71 2.48 12.28
C VAL A 2 -10.10 2.49 11.64
N ALA A 3 -10.41 3.53 10.87
CA ALA A 3 -11.71 3.67 10.21
C ALA A 3 -11.92 2.52 9.22
N ALA A 4 -13.16 2.03 9.13
CA ALA A 4 -13.52 1.01 8.15
C ALA A 4 -13.26 1.57 6.75
N ALA A 5 -12.31 0.94 6.07
CA ALA A 5 -12.01 1.17 4.68
C ALA A 5 -13.28 0.90 3.84
N GLY A 6 -13.57 1.76 2.85
CA GLY A 6 -14.70 1.56 1.94
C GLY A 6 -14.57 0.28 1.10
N PRO A 7 -15.51 -0.02 0.19
CA PRO A 7 -15.32 -1.10 -0.76
C PRO A 7 -13.97 -0.91 -1.48
N ASP A 8 -13.23 -1.99 -1.67
CA ASP A 8 -11.94 -2.03 -2.38
C ASP A 8 -10.78 -1.28 -1.70
N VAL A 9 -10.85 -1.03 -0.39
CA VAL A 9 -9.78 -0.37 0.37
C VAL A 9 -9.22 -1.28 1.47
N ILE A 10 -7.89 -1.31 1.61
CA ILE A 10 -7.16 -2.06 2.63
C ILE A 10 -6.37 -1.09 3.52
N ALA A 11 -6.59 -1.16 4.83
CA ALA A 11 -5.79 -0.41 5.79
C ALA A 11 -4.42 -1.06 6.01
N GLY A 12 -3.38 -0.24 6.12
CA GLY A 12 -2.02 -0.71 6.35
C GLY A 12 -1.14 0.34 7.02
N ARG A 13 0.12 -0.02 7.25
CA ARG A 13 1.16 0.83 7.82
C ARG A 13 2.40 0.79 6.94
N VAL A 14 2.96 1.95 6.66
CA VAL A 14 4.20 2.03 5.87
C VAL A 14 5.35 1.51 6.73
N VAL A 15 6.08 0.52 6.22
CA VAL A 15 7.23 -0.07 6.91
C VAL A 15 8.56 0.30 6.27
N ALA A 16 8.54 0.65 4.98
CA ALA A 16 9.69 1.22 4.29
C ALA A 16 9.24 2.18 3.18
N ALA A 17 10.06 3.18 2.91
CA ALA A 17 9.91 4.07 1.76
C ALA A 17 11.31 4.39 1.23
N ARG A 18 11.53 4.18 -0.07
CA ARG A 18 12.84 4.36 -0.71
C ARG A 18 12.68 5.09 -2.04
N TYR A 19 13.42 6.18 -2.17
CA TYR A 19 13.52 6.93 -3.43
C TYR A 19 14.41 6.19 -4.42
N LEU A 20 13.90 5.97 -5.64
CA LEU A 20 14.60 5.28 -6.73
C LEU A 20 14.95 6.20 -7.91
N GLY A 21 14.91 7.52 -7.73
CA GLY A 21 15.20 8.48 -8.80
C GLY A 21 13.93 8.96 -9.51
N THR A 22 13.24 8.07 -10.21
CA THR A 22 12.01 8.40 -10.97
C THR A 22 10.72 7.97 -10.27
N ALA A 23 10.84 7.19 -9.19
CA ALA A 23 9.72 6.67 -8.44
C ALA A 23 10.07 6.52 -6.96
N LEU A 24 9.03 6.35 -6.16
CA LEU A 24 9.11 5.99 -4.76
C LEU A 24 8.64 4.55 -4.59
N ALA A 25 9.53 3.66 -4.14
CA ALA A 25 9.16 2.33 -3.70
C ALA A 25 8.69 2.39 -2.25
N VAL A 26 7.50 1.88 -1.98
CA VAL A 26 6.88 1.90 -0.64
C VAL A 26 6.47 0.49 -0.26
N SER A 27 6.94 0.02 0.87
CA SER A 27 6.50 -1.25 1.45
C SER A 27 5.49 -0.97 2.55
N VAL A 28 4.31 -1.58 2.44
CA VAL A 28 3.20 -1.42 3.40
C VAL A 28 2.88 -2.78 4.01
N GLU A 29 2.82 -2.82 5.33
CA GLU A 29 2.33 -3.98 6.08
C GLU A 29 0.82 -3.83 6.31
N ILE A 30 0.07 -4.86 5.97
CA ILE A 30 -1.38 -4.95 6.18
C ILE A 30 -1.70 -6.01 7.25
N ALA A 31 -2.98 -6.19 7.54
CA ALA A 31 -3.43 -7.22 8.48
C ALA A 31 -2.92 -8.62 8.10
N GLY A 32 -2.62 -9.45 9.10
CA GLY A 32 -2.08 -10.80 8.88
C GLY A 32 -0.58 -10.86 8.58
N GLY A 33 0.15 -9.73 8.67
CA GLY A 33 1.60 -9.67 8.46
C GLY A 33 2.01 -9.69 6.99
N THR A 34 1.04 -9.61 6.07
CA THR A 34 1.30 -9.52 4.64
C THR A 34 1.94 -8.17 4.30
N ARG A 35 2.95 -8.18 3.43
CA ARG A 35 3.56 -6.97 2.88
C ARG A 35 3.14 -6.77 1.43
N LEU A 36 2.75 -5.54 1.13
CA LEU A 36 2.47 -5.08 -0.23
C LEU A 36 3.56 -4.11 -0.64
N GLU A 37 4.15 -4.36 -1.81
CA GLU A 37 5.13 -3.49 -2.44
C GLU A 37 4.43 -2.60 -3.46
N LEU A 38 4.57 -1.29 -3.30
CA LEU A 38 3.91 -0.27 -4.11
C LEU A 38 4.94 0.62 -4.79
N THR A 39 4.60 1.08 -5.99
CA THR A 39 5.33 2.13 -6.67
C THR A 39 4.46 3.38 -6.71
N ALA A 40 5.00 4.50 -6.24
CA ALA A 40 4.32 5.79 -6.25
C ALA A 40 5.16 6.85 -6.99
N PRO A 41 4.53 7.95 -7.44
CA PRO A 41 5.26 9.10 -7.98
C PRO A 41 6.34 9.61 -7.00
N PRO A 42 7.47 10.14 -7.50
CA PRO A 42 8.58 10.59 -6.65
C PRO A 42 8.23 11.78 -5.76
N THR A 43 7.16 12.52 -6.10
CA THR A 43 6.62 13.64 -5.32
C THR A 43 5.70 13.19 -4.18
N THR A 44 5.36 11.90 -4.11
CA THR A 44 4.52 11.35 -3.04
C THR A 44 5.27 11.45 -1.72
N THR A 45 4.63 12.06 -0.73
CA THR A 45 5.20 12.17 0.62
C THR A 45 4.52 11.16 1.53
N VAL A 46 5.28 10.21 2.05
CA VAL A 46 4.81 9.20 2.99
C VAL A 46 5.88 8.95 4.04
N ALA A 47 5.48 8.86 5.30
CA ALA A 47 6.40 8.61 6.41
C ALA A 47 6.37 7.13 6.81
N VAL A 48 7.54 6.58 7.14
CA VAL A 48 7.62 5.26 7.76
C VAL A 48 6.86 5.29 9.09
N GLY A 49 6.03 4.27 9.30
CA GLY A 49 5.15 4.15 10.44
C GLY A 49 3.79 4.81 10.27
N ALA A 50 3.57 5.59 9.21
CA ALA A 50 2.28 6.24 8.95
C ALA A 50 1.19 5.22 8.60
N PRO A 51 -0.05 5.42 9.10
CA PRO A 51 -1.21 4.66 8.64
C PRO A 51 -1.59 5.09 7.22
N VAL A 52 -1.95 4.13 6.39
CA VAL A 52 -2.36 4.37 5.00
C VAL A 52 -3.59 3.53 4.65
N HIS A 53 -4.34 4.00 3.65
CA HIS A 53 -5.43 3.27 3.04
C HIS A 53 -5.06 3.01 1.58
N LEU A 54 -4.94 1.73 1.22
CA LEU A 54 -4.58 1.28 -0.13
C LEU A 54 -5.86 0.96 -0.90
N HIS A 55 -6.04 1.56 -2.06
CA HIS A 55 -7.15 1.21 -2.95
C HIS A 55 -6.72 0.09 -3.89
N LEU A 56 -7.45 -1.04 -3.88
CA LEU A 56 -7.23 -2.20 -4.74
C LEU A 56 -8.45 -2.38 -5.65
N PRO A 57 -8.50 -1.68 -6.79
CA PRO A 57 -9.60 -1.82 -7.72
C PRO A 57 -9.71 -3.27 -8.23
N PRO A 58 -10.91 -3.88 -8.24
CA PRO A 58 -11.08 -5.27 -8.65
C PRO A 58 -10.65 -5.52 -10.11
N GLU A 59 -10.78 -4.52 -10.99
CA GLU A 59 -10.32 -4.59 -12.38
C GLU A 59 -8.80 -4.72 -12.53
N ALA A 60 -8.02 -4.36 -11.50
CA ALA A 60 -6.57 -4.51 -11.48
C ALA A 60 -6.11 -5.81 -10.78
N CYS A 61 -7.05 -6.60 -10.26
CA CYS A 61 -6.76 -7.84 -9.54
C CYS A 61 -6.82 -9.04 -10.49
N ALA A 62 -5.84 -9.92 -10.40
CA ALA A 62 -5.86 -11.22 -11.07
C ALA A 62 -6.09 -12.31 -10.02
N VAL A 63 -7.11 -13.15 -10.25
CA VAL A 63 -7.36 -14.33 -9.43
C VAL A 63 -6.53 -15.48 -9.97
N ILE A 64 -5.72 -16.08 -9.11
CA ILE A 64 -4.97 -17.30 -9.42
C ILE A 64 -5.68 -18.44 -8.68
N SER A 65 -6.28 -19.35 -9.43
CA SER A 65 -6.88 -20.58 -8.92
C SER A 65 -6.08 -21.77 -9.42
N ASP A 66 -5.78 -22.71 -8.52
CA ASP A 66 -5.16 -23.99 -8.80
C ASP A 66 -6.15 -25.02 -9.40
#